data_AF-A0A9D7ZZA4-F1
#
_entry.id   AF-A0A9D7ZZA4-F1
#
_cell.length_a   1.000
_cell.length_b   1.000
_cell.length_c   1.000
_cell.angle_alpha   90.00
_cell.angle_beta   90.00
_cell.angle_gamma   90.00
#
_symmetry.space_group_name_H-M   'P 1'
#
loop_
_entity.id
_entity.type
_entity.pdbx_description
1 polymer ?
#
loop_
_entity_poly.entity_id
_entity_poly.type
_entity_poly.pdbx_seq_one_letter_code
_entity_poly.pdbx_strand_id
1 'polypeptide(L)'
;MIQFAAFNSFQNSKKKLTRVGLGGEGILRTTNQKGPAHHVIKEACEQGITYFDTARVYMDSEIYYGNYWKNALIFVQPETVIRWHRKGFKQYWKFKSQKPGRPSTSDLADIFKKSHEQYLCYRFFHCNNSQI
;
A
#
# COMPACT_ATOMS: atom_id res chain seq x y z
N MET A 1 26.96 -8.77 -20.69
CA MET A 1 25.96 -9.85 -20.57
C MET A 1 25.11 -9.50 -19.35
N ILE A 2 23.88 -9.00 -19.53
CA ILE A 2 23.04 -8.57 -18.40
C ILE A 2 22.45 -9.81 -17.75
N GLN A 3 22.79 -10.05 -16.49
CA GLN A 3 22.34 -11.22 -15.74
C GLN A 3 20.95 -10.92 -15.18
N PHE A 4 19.91 -11.58 -15.70
CA PHE A 4 18.55 -11.45 -15.18
C PHE A 4 18.49 -11.90 -13.71
N ALA A 5 17.82 -11.12 -12.87
CA ALA A 5 17.60 -11.49 -11.48
C ALA A 5 16.85 -12.83 -11.39
N ALA A 6 17.40 -13.78 -10.64
CA ALA A 6 16.77 -15.08 -10.41
C ALA A 6 15.45 -14.89 -9.64
N PHE A 7 14.38 -15.57 -10.10
CA PHE A 7 13.04 -15.48 -9.53
C PHE A 7 12.72 -16.67 -8.63
N ASN A 8 12.14 -16.41 -7.47
CA ASN A 8 11.60 -17.41 -6.55
C ASN A 8 10.12 -17.14 -6.27
N SER A 9 9.34 -18.20 -6.00
CA SER A 9 7.99 -18.04 -5.47
C SER A 9 8.05 -17.61 -4.00
N PHE A 10 7.34 -16.54 -3.66
CA PHE A 10 7.17 -16.17 -2.25
C PHE A 10 6.19 -17.13 -1.57
N GLN A 11 6.46 -17.50 -0.33
CA GLN A 11 5.74 -18.50 0.46
C GLN A 11 4.22 -18.53 0.18
N ASN A 12 3.70 -19.70 -0.24
CA ASN A 12 2.27 -19.94 -0.58
C ASN A 12 1.62 -18.92 -1.55
N SER A 13 2.41 -18.14 -2.27
CA SER A 13 1.96 -17.16 -3.25
C SER A 13 2.39 -17.56 -4.65
N LYS A 14 1.50 -17.38 -5.64
CA LYS A 14 1.83 -17.53 -7.06
C LYS A 14 2.69 -16.37 -7.61
N LYS A 15 2.97 -15.35 -6.78
CA LYS A 15 3.80 -14.20 -7.18
C LYS A 15 5.27 -14.62 -7.24
N LYS A 16 5.88 -14.39 -8.41
CA LYS A 16 7.32 -14.53 -8.63
C LYS A 16 8.00 -13.25 -8.13
N LEU A 17 8.93 -13.37 -7.20
CA LEU A 17 9.74 -12.26 -6.71
C LEU A 17 11.20 -12.50 -7.10
N THR A 18 11.94 -11.44 -7.34
CA THR A 18 13.39 -11.51 -7.40
C THR A 18 13.96 -12.01 -6.08
N ARG A 19 15.07 -12.77 -6.15
CA ARG A 19 15.80 -13.26 -4.97
C ARG A 19 16.28 -12.11 -4.07
N VAL A 20 16.48 -10.93 -4.64
CA VAL A 20 16.87 -9.69 -3.94
C VAL A 20 15.77 -8.65 -4.09
N GLY A 21 15.62 -7.80 -3.08
CA GLY A 21 14.72 -6.65 -3.09
C GLY A 21 15.45 -5.36 -2.73
N LEU A 22 14.87 -4.22 -3.08
CA LEU A 22 15.37 -2.91 -2.69
C LEU A 22 14.68 -2.46 -1.39
N GLY A 23 15.45 -2.36 -0.30
CA GLY A 23 14.96 -1.89 0.99
C GLY A 23 15.12 -0.38 1.17
N GLY A 24 14.48 0.19 2.20
CA GLY A 24 14.51 1.62 2.51
C GLY A 24 15.77 2.12 3.21
N GLU A 25 16.93 1.46 3.06
CA GLU A 25 18.19 1.85 3.69
C GLU A 25 19.01 2.82 2.80
N GLY A 26 20.04 3.45 3.40
CA GLY A 26 20.95 4.35 2.67
C GLY A 26 20.25 5.61 2.16
N ILE A 27 20.39 5.91 0.86
CA ILE A 27 19.79 7.11 0.23
C ILE A 27 18.26 7.15 0.40
N LEU A 28 17.63 5.97 0.49
CA LEU A 28 16.18 5.83 0.67
C LEU A 28 15.73 6.07 2.11
N ARG A 29 16.65 6.03 3.10
CA ARG A 29 16.41 6.42 4.50
C ARG A 29 16.79 7.86 4.81
N THR A 30 17.21 8.63 3.81
CA THR A 30 17.62 10.03 3.97
C THR A 30 16.51 10.93 3.46
N THR A 31 16.35 12.12 4.05
CA THR A 31 15.36 13.10 3.62
C THR A 31 15.90 14.00 2.51
N ASN A 32 14.99 14.56 1.69
CA ASN A 32 15.30 15.50 0.60
C ASN A 32 16.26 14.99 -0.50
N GLN A 33 16.40 13.67 -0.71
CA GLN A 33 17.28 13.05 -1.70
C GLN A 33 16.55 12.55 -2.96
N LYS A 34 15.57 13.32 -3.46
CA LYS A 34 14.67 12.88 -4.55
C LYS A 34 15.41 12.44 -5.82
N GLY A 35 16.40 13.19 -6.28
CA GLY A 35 17.17 12.88 -7.50
C GLY A 35 17.99 11.60 -7.37
N PRO A 36 18.89 11.50 -6.38
CA PRO A 36 19.66 10.28 -6.13
C PRO A 36 18.78 9.05 -5.85
N ALA A 37 17.68 9.21 -5.08
CA ALA A 37 16.72 8.14 -4.84
C ALA A 37 16.07 7.65 -6.13
N HIS A 38 15.67 8.56 -7.02
CA HIS A 38 15.12 8.20 -8.32
C HIS A 38 16.09 7.35 -9.15
N HIS A 39 17.38 7.68 -9.13
CA HIS A 39 18.39 6.91 -9.86
C HIS A 39 18.54 5.48 -9.31
N VAL A 40 18.59 5.32 -7.99
CA VAL A 40 18.67 3.99 -7.36
C VAL A 40 17.42 3.14 -7.66
N ILE A 41 16.24 3.74 -7.58
CA ILE A 41 14.98 3.05 -7.89
C ILE A 41 14.93 2.66 -9.37
N LYS A 42 15.34 3.57 -10.27
CA LYS A 42 15.42 3.32 -11.71
C LYS A 42 16.35 2.16 -12.02
N GLU A 43 17.56 2.18 -11.49
CA GLU A 43 18.56 1.13 -11.70
C GLU A 43 18.08 -0.21 -11.17
N ALA A 44 17.47 -0.24 -9.98
CA ALA A 44 16.86 -1.45 -9.42
C ALA A 44 15.79 -2.04 -10.35
N CYS A 45 14.91 -1.21 -10.90
CA CYS A 45 13.91 -1.63 -11.88
C CYS A 45 14.55 -2.18 -13.17
N GLU A 46 15.60 -1.52 -13.67
CA GLU A 46 16.32 -1.94 -14.90
C GLU A 46 17.07 -3.26 -14.71
N GLN A 47 17.55 -3.53 -13.50
CA GLN A 47 18.10 -4.83 -13.10
C GLN A 47 17.03 -5.90 -12.85
N GLY A 48 15.75 -5.53 -12.97
CA GLY A 48 14.61 -6.44 -12.84
C GLY A 48 14.19 -6.72 -11.41
N ILE A 49 14.61 -5.92 -10.42
CA ILE A 49 14.13 -6.04 -9.03
C ILE A 49 12.62 -5.82 -9.00
N THR A 50 11.89 -6.79 -8.44
CA THR A 50 10.42 -6.75 -8.40
C THR A 50 9.84 -6.56 -7.01
N TYR A 51 10.69 -6.50 -5.98
CA TYR A 51 10.28 -6.29 -4.59
C TYR A 51 10.97 -5.06 -4.01
N PHE A 52 10.16 -4.13 -3.54
CA PHE A 52 10.56 -2.85 -2.96
C PHE A 52 9.89 -2.73 -1.61
N ASP A 53 10.67 -2.55 -0.56
CA ASP A 53 10.16 -2.41 0.79
C ASP A 53 10.18 -0.96 1.24
N THR A 54 9.11 -0.55 1.94
CA THR A 54 8.94 0.80 2.45
C THR A 54 8.10 0.77 3.72
N ALA A 55 8.40 1.66 4.65
CA ALA A 55 7.66 1.82 5.90
C ALA A 55 7.81 3.25 6.41
N ARG A 56 6.89 3.70 7.27
CA ARG A 56 6.94 5.03 7.90
C ARG A 56 8.26 5.31 8.65
N VAL A 57 8.93 4.26 9.13
CA VAL A 57 10.23 4.38 9.82
C VAL A 57 11.39 4.64 8.85
N TYR A 58 11.22 4.40 7.55
CA TYR A 58 12.23 4.61 6.50
C TYR A 58 12.15 6.02 5.89
N MET A 59 11.93 7.04 6.72
CA MET A 59 11.93 8.47 6.36
C MET A 59 11.14 8.75 5.07
N ASP A 60 11.75 9.38 4.07
CA ASP A 60 11.14 9.81 2.81
C ASP A 60 10.96 8.68 1.78
N SER A 61 11.30 7.42 2.09
CA SER A 61 11.20 6.30 1.14
C SER A 61 9.83 6.18 0.47
N GLU A 62 8.74 6.36 1.23
CA GLU A 62 7.36 6.35 0.69
C GLU A 62 7.16 7.44 -0.37
N ILE A 63 7.74 8.62 -0.16
CA ILE A 63 7.68 9.75 -1.09
C ILE A 63 8.49 9.45 -2.36
N TYR A 64 9.68 8.84 -2.22
CA TYR A 64 10.54 8.52 -3.36
C TYR A 64 9.93 7.45 -4.26
N TYR A 65 9.42 6.37 -3.68
CA TYR A 65 8.69 5.35 -4.44
C TYR A 65 7.43 5.94 -5.08
N GLY A 66 6.63 6.69 -4.31
CA GLY A 66 5.43 7.34 -4.84
C GLY A 66 5.73 8.24 -6.04
N ASN A 67 6.80 9.04 -5.98
CA ASN A 67 7.20 9.90 -7.09
C ASN A 67 7.65 9.11 -8.32
N TYR A 68 8.52 8.10 -8.14
CA TYR A 68 9.00 7.27 -9.25
C TYR A 68 7.84 6.55 -9.96
N TRP A 69 6.96 5.90 -9.19
CA TRP A 69 5.85 5.13 -9.75
C TRP A 69 4.74 6.02 -10.28
N LYS A 70 4.54 7.25 -9.78
CA LYS A 70 3.59 8.21 -10.39
C LYS A 70 3.91 8.47 -11.86
N ASN A 71 5.19 8.47 -12.22
CA ASN A 71 5.63 8.64 -13.61
C ASN A 71 5.54 7.34 -14.44
N ALA A 72 5.57 6.18 -13.79
CA ALA A 72 5.50 4.87 -14.44
C ALA A 72 4.08 4.27 -14.51
N LEU A 73 3.16 4.68 -13.62
CA LEU A 73 1.78 4.24 -13.54
C LEU A 73 0.92 4.97 -14.59
N ILE A 74 1.12 4.62 -15.85
CA ILE A 74 0.08 4.75 -16.87
C ILE A 74 -0.73 3.45 -16.79
N PHE A 75 -1.75 3.31 -15.93
CA PHE A 75 -2.82 2.32 -16.22
C PHE A 75 -4.06 2.40 -15.30
N VAL A 76 -3.95 2.92 -14.07
CA VAL A 76 -5.13 3.01 -13.19
C VAL A 76 -5.28 4.43 -12.66
N GLN A 77 -6.28 5.11 -13.20
CA GLN A 77 -6.69 6.44 -12.75
C GLN A 77 -7.05 6.40 -11.25
N PRO A 78 -6.59 7.37 -10.42
CA PRO A 78 -6.94 7.44 -9.00
C PRO A 78 -8.44 7.28 -8.73
N GLU A 79 -9.29 7.84 -9.60
CA GLU A 79 -10.74 7.73 -9.55
C GLU A 79 -11.21 6.28 -9.62
N THR A 80 -10.51 5.43 -10.38
CA THR A 80 -10.81 4.00 -10.51
C THR A 80 -10.50 3.26 -9.21
N VAL A 81 -9.37 3.56 -8.58
CA VAL A 81 -8.98 2.99 -7.28
C VAL A 81 -9.98 3.41 -6.20
N ILE A 82 -10.33 4.70 -6.14
CA ILE A 82 -11.31 5.22 -5.19
C ILE A 82 -12.67 4.56 -5.41
N ARG A 83 -13.11 4.39 -6.66
CA ARG A 83 -14.37 3.72 -7.00
C ARG A 83 -14.37 2.25 -6.58
N TRP A 84 -13.28 1.53 -6.79
CA TRP A 84 -13.15 0.14 -6.34
C TRP A 84 -13.17 0.05 -4.82
N HIS A 85 -12.44 0.92 -4.13
CA HIS A 85 -12.41 0.96 -2.67
C HIS A 85 -13.80 1.24 -2.08
N ARG A 86 -14.53 2.23 -2.61
CA ARG A 86 -15.92 2.54 -2.22
C ARG A 86 -16.87 1.34 -2.43
N LYS A 87 -16.79 0.69 -3.58
CA LYS A 87 -17.61 -0.49 -3.90
C LYS A 87 -17.29 -1.66 -2.98
N GLY A 88 -16.00 -1.93 -2.73
CA GLY A 88 -15.55 -3.00 -1.85
C GLY A 88 -15.95 -2.76 -0.40
N PHE A 89 -15.74 -1.53 0.09
CA PHE A 89 -16.11 -1.14 1.45
C PHE A 89 -17.62 -1.26 1.69
N LYS A 90 -18.45 -0.76 0.76
CA LYS A 90 -19.92 -0.90 0.85
C LYS A 90 -20.36 -2.35 0.94
N GLN A 91 -19.78 -3.24 0.13
CA GLN A 91 -20.10 -4.67 0.13
C GLN A 91 -19.66 -5.36 1.42
N TYR A 92 -18.44 -5.07 1.88
CA TYR A 92 -17.91 -5.58 3.13
C TYR A 92 -18.81 -5.22 4.32
N TRP A 93 -19.26 -3.96 4.40
CA TRP A 93 -20.15 -3.52 5.48
C TRP A 93 -21.55 -4.11 5.38
N LYS A 94 -22.11 -4.22 4.17
CA LYS A 94 -23.38 -4.91 3.96
C LYS A 94 -23.32 -6.35 4.49
N PHE A 95 -22.23 -7.06 4.24
CA PHE A 95 -22.03 -8.41 4.74
C PHE A 95 -21.82 -8.44 6.28
N LYS A 96 -20.99 -7.54 6.82
CA LYS A 96 -20.76 -7.47 8.27
C LYS A 96 -22.00 -7.06 9.07
N SER A 97 -22.86 -6.20 8.50
CA SER A 97 -24.08 -5.73 9.15
C SER A 97 -25.27 -6.69 9.01
N GLN A 98 -25.14 -7.79 8.25
CA GLN A 98 -26.20 -8.78 8.04
C GLN A 98 -26.42 -9.74 9.22
N LYS A 99 -25.79 -9.51 10.39
CA LYS A 99 -26.14 -10.27 11.59
C LYS A 99 -27.63 -10.08 11.90
N PRO A 100 -28.43 -11.15 12.06
CA PRO A 100 -29.85 -11.03 12.32
C PRO A 100 -30.07 -10.63 13.79
N GLY A 101 -30.64 -9.45 14.02
CA GLY A 101 -31.20 -9.07 15.32
C GLY A 101 -30.40 -8.03 16.12
N ARG A 102 -31.07 -7.51 17.17
CA ARG A 102 -30.51 -6.56 18.15
C ARG A 102 -29.37 -7.27 18.91
N PRO A 103 -28.18 -6.66 19.01
CA PRO A 103 -27.11 -7.21 19.84
C PRO A 103 -27.56 -7.32 21.30
N SER A 104 -27.06 -8.33 22.01
CA SER A 104 -27.21 -8.40 23.47
C SER A 104 -26.63 -7.13 24.10
N THR A 105 -27.18 -6.68 25.22
CA THR A 105 -26.67 -5.51 25.96
C THR A 105 -25.20 -5.66 26.34
N SER A 106 -24.73 -6.90 26.52
CA SER A 106 -23.31 -7.25 26.74
C SER A 106 -22.41 -6.98 25.54
N ASP A 107 -22.95 -7.01 24.31
CA ASP A 107 -22.19 -6.92 23.07
C ASP A 107 -22.08 -5.48 22.55
N LEU A 108 -22.88 -4.56 23.11
CA LEU A 108 -22.96 -3.18 22.65
C LEU A 108 -21.62 -2.47 22.78
N ALA A 109 -20.92 -2.63 23.90
CA ALA A 109 -19.62 -1.99 24.13
C ALA A 109 -18.56 -2.42 23.08
N ASP A 110 -18.51 -3.71 22.77
CA ASP A 110 -17.60 -4.27 21.78
C ASP A 110 -17.94 -3.85 20.35
N ILE A 111 -19.24 -3.72 20.05
CA ILE A 111 -19.72 -3.24 18.74
C ILE A 111 -19.39 -1.75 18.57
N PHE A 112 -19.61 -0.92 19.58
CA PHE A 112 -19.26 0.51 19.52
C PHE A 112 -17.76 0.71 19.38
N LYS A 113 -16.94 -0.05 20.13
CA LYS A 113 -15.48 0.02 20.02
C LYS A 113 -14.99 -0.39 18.63
N LYS A 114 -15.46 -1.52 18.10
CA LYS A 114 -15.10 -1.99 16.74
C LYS A 114 -15.58 -1.03 15.65
N SER A 115 -16.76 -0.43 15.82
CA SER A 115 -17.30 0.57 14.89
C SER A 115 -16.46 1.85 14.90
N HIS A 116 -16.06 2.34 16.08
CA HIS A 116 -15.27 3.56 16.24
C HIS A 116 -13.85 3.41 15.67
N GLU A 117 -13.13 2.32 16.00
CA GLU A 117 -11.79 2.06 15.45
C GLU A 117 -11.79 1.99 13.91
N GLN A 118 -12.85 1.40 13.32
CA GLN A 118 -12.96 1.26 11.86
C GLN A 118 -13.45 2.54 11.17
N TYR A 119 -14.26 3.36 11.84
CA TYR A 119 -14.66 4.69 11.34
C TYR A 119 -13.47 5.66 11.30
N LEU A 120 -12.59 5.61 12.31
CA LEU A 120 -11.34 6.37 12.30
C LEU A 120 -10.44 5.97 11.13
N CYS A 121 -10.37 4.68 10.80
CA CYS A 121 -9.64 4.20 9.62
C CYS A 121 -10.26 4.72 8.31
N TYR A 122 -11.59 4.68 8.15
CA TYR A 122 -12.29 5.24 6.99
C TYR A 122 -12.09 6.75 6.84
N ARG A 123 -12.23 7.52 7.94
CA ARG A 123 -11.99 8.98 7.97
C ARG A 123 -10.55 9.33 7.59
N PHE A 124 -9.57 8.58 8.09
CA PHE A 124 -8.17 8.80 7.76
C PHE A 124 -7.89 8.63 6.25
N PHE A 125 -8.45 7.60 5.62
CA PHE A 125 -8.34 7.40 4.16
C PHE A 125 -9.08 8.45 3.34
N HIS A 126 -10.21 8.96 3.84
CA HIS A 126 -10.99 9.99 3.14
C HIS A 126 -10.39 11.39 3.26
N CYS A 127 -9.68 11.70 4.35
CA CYS A 127 -9.07 13.01 4.58
C CYS A 127 -7.79 13.21 3.73
N ASN A 128 -7.01 12.16 3.52
CA ASN A 128 -5.78 12.21 2.72
C ASN A 128 -6.01 12.23 1.20
N ASN A 129 -7.23 11.96 0.72
CA ASN A 129 -7.60 12.06 -0.70
C ASN A 129 -8.21 13.41 -1.09
N SER A 130 -8.40 14.33 -0.14
CA SER A 130 -8.87 15.70 -0.42
C SER A 130 -7.73 16.69 -0.68
N GLN A 131 -6.48 16.24 -0.71
CA GLN A 131 -5.27 17.05 -0.93
C GLN A 131 -4.44 16.63 -2.15
N ILE A 132 -5.04 15.87 -3.09
CA ILE A 132 -4.45 15.58 -4.41
C ILE A 132 -5.28 16.28 -5.47
#